data_AF-A0A2G2F4T3-F1
#
_entry.id   AF-A0A2G2F4T3-F1
#
_cell.length_a   1.000
_cell.length_b   1.000
_cell.length_c   1.000
_cell.angle_alpha   90.00
_cell.angle_beta   90.00
_cell.angle_gamma   90.00
#
_symmetry.space_group_name_H-M   'P 1'
#
loop_
_entity.id
_entity.type
_entity.pdbx_description
1 polymer ?
#
loop_
_entity_poly.entity_id
_entity_poly.type
_entity_poly.pdbx_seq_one_letter_code
_entity_poly.pdbx_strand_id
1 'polypeptide(L)'
;MPQKITNKKFKACIEYYYEVLKVGYLKEIEKSTDKDYAKKYFRRIFFLENDFVPYTSVLFQELRFTYHHFSKLNENTAYDKTLELLTQIRTVSKRRLTDAQKYQKGDHSVLISEWYIEHIESEKAGLDELIEIEKKVLKSTDENLIGALAVHLAGRRLYQEFRKETEIKENQVKPTQHNFKFTRNEQILSLYYLIRSFGINPYQACDRTKLAALFHLVMGVPYEEKSKLKDLAIYKGLSRAPEVVKDSNQLLKYLKKIRTYFFEANFIQVVDLIDKEIERCTRESE
;
A
#
# COMPACT_ATOMS: atom_id res chain seq x y z
N MET A 1 34.31 -15.98 14.13
CA MET A 1 33.22 -15.00 14.34
C MET A 1 32.69 -14.59 12.97
N PRO A 2 31.38 -14.66 12.71
CA PRO A 2 30.84 -14.20 11.43
C PRO A 2 31.17 -12.72 11.24
N GLN A 3 31.67 -12.38 10.04
CA GLN A 3 32.14 -11.03 9.72
C GLN A 3 30.93 -10.10 9.68
N LYS A 4 30.79 -9.22 10.68
CA LYS A 4 29.70 -8.24 10.73
C LYS A 4 29.68 -7.43 9.44
N ILE A 5 28.59 -7.53 8.67
CA ILE A 5 28.43 -6.75 7.44
C ILE A 5 28.42 -5.28 7.86
N THR A 6 29.29 -4.47 7.26
CA THR A 6 29.34 -3.01 7.48
C THR A 6 28.39 -2.31 6.52
N ASN A 7 27.95 -1.09 6.83
CA ASN A 7 27.15 -0.26 5.90
C ASN A 7 27.80 -0.14 4.50
N LYS A 8 29.13 0.00 4.43
CA LYS A 8 29.87 0.01 3.15
C LYS A 8 29.68 -1.28 2.35
N LYS A 9 29.82 -2.43 3.01
CA LYS A 9 29.59 -3.75 2.39
C LYS A 9 28.12 -3.91 1.98
N PHE A 10 27.19 -3.45 2.79
CA PHE A 10 25.77 -3.49 2.48
C PHE A 10 25.42 -2.68 1.22
N LYS A 11 25.93 -1.45 1.10
CA LYS A 11 25.79 -0.64 -0.13
C LYS A 11 26.39 -1.34 -1.35
N ALA A 12 27.57 -1.97 -1.20
CA ALA A 12 28.16 -2.75 -2.28
C ALA A 12 27.30 -3.98 -2.66
N CYS A 13 26.66 -4.64 -1.70
CA CYS A 13 25.70 -5.72 -1.98
C CYS A 13 24.48 -5.22 -2.76
N ILE A 14 23.96 -4.03 -2.44
CA ILE A 14 22.85 -3.43 -3.21
C ILE A 14 23.26 -3.23 -4.67
N GLU A 15 24.44 -2.64 -4.92
CA GLU A 15 24.92 -2.43 -6.29
C GLU A 15 25.18 -3.75 -7.02
N TYR A 16 25.75 -4.75 -6.33
CA TYR A 16 25.93 -6.09 -6.91
C TYR A 16 24.60 -6.71 -7.33
N TYR A 17 23.59 -6.71 -6.45
CA TYR A 17 22.29 -7.26 -6.81
C TYR A 17 21.56 -6.43 -7.86
N TYR A 18 21.77 -5.12 -7.90
CA TYR A 18 21.24 -4.27 -8.97
C TYR A 18 21.74 -4.75 -10.33
N GLU A 19 23.05 -4.98 -10.48
CA GLU A 19 23.61 -5.48 -11.75
C GLU A 19 23.13 -6.89 -12.09
N VAL A 20 23.13 -7.81 -11.11
CA VAL A 20 22.66 -9.18 -11.32
C VAL A 20 21.21 -9.23 -11.79
N LEU A 21 20.31 -8.48 -11.13
CA LEU A 21 18.91 -8.42 -11.48
C LEU A 21 18.69 -7.74 -12.83
N LYS A 22 19.44 -6.68 -13.15
CA LYS A 22 19.37 -5.97 -14.45
C LYS A 22 19.78 -6.87 -15.60
N VAL A 23 20.91 -7.55 -15.48
CA VAL A 23 21.40 -8.49 -16.50
C VAL A 23 20.41 -9.64 -16.69
N GLY A 24 19.89 -10.21 -15.61
CA GLY A 24 18.87 -11.27 -15.67
C GLY A 24 17.61 -10.81 -16.40
N TYR A 25 17.06 -9.64 -16.03
CA TYR A 25 15.88 -9.05 -16.65
C TYR A 25 16.05 -8.82 -18.16
N LEU A 26 17.16 -8.18 -18.57
CA LEU A 26 17.41 -7.88 -19.99
C LEU A 26 17.60 -9.15 -20.82
N LYS A 27 18.30 -10.14 -20.28
CA LYS A 27 18.54 -11.43 -20.94
C LYS A 27 17.24 -12.19 -21.21
N GLU A 28 16.32 -12.22 -20.25
CA GLU A 28 15.04 -12.90 -20.44
C GLU A 28 14.13 -12.16 -21.43
N ILE A 29 14.18 -10.83 -21.48
CA ILE A 29 13.51 -10.05 -22.52
C ILE A 29 14.10 -10.37 -23.89
N GLU A 30 15.42 -10.44 -24.03
CA GLU A 30 16.09 -10.71 -25.31
C GLU A 30 15.72 -12.08 -25.89
N LYS A 31 15.51 -13.09 -25.05
CA LYS A 31 15.07 -14.43 -25.48
C LYS A 31 13.58 -14.51 -25.81
N SER A 32 12.77 -13.59 -25.30
CA SER A 32 11.31 -13.70 -25.38
C SER A 32 10.76 -13.32 -26.76
N THR A 33 9.75 -14.05 -27.25
CA THR A 33 9.05 -13.73 -28.50
C THR A 33 8.20 -12.47 -28.36
N ASP A 34 7.44 -12.35 -27.27
CA ASP A 34 6.69 -11.13 -26.91
C ASP A 34 7.51 -10.30 -25.93
N LYS A 35 8.15 -9.25 -26.45
CA LYS A 35 9.01 -8.36 -25.65
C LYS A 35 8.23 -7.54 -24.64
N ASP A 36 6.98 -7.18 -24.91
CA ASP A 36 6.22 -6.27 -24.07
C ASP A 36 5.53 -7.01 -22.92
N TYR A 37 5.04 -8.22 -23.19
CA TYR A 37 4.66 -9.15 -22.13
C TYR A 37 5.85 -9.48 -21.23
N ALA A 38 7.00 -9.85 -21.84
CA ALA A 38 8.21 -10.21 -21.09
C ALA A 38 8.70 -9.08 -20.18
N LYS A 39 8.73 -7.83 -20.67
CA LYS A 39 9.04 -6.66 -19.83
C LYS A 39 8.13 -6.57 -18.62
N LYS A 40 6.80 -6.65 -18.82
CA LYS A 40 5.83 -6.54 -17.72
C LYS A 40 5.98 -7.67 -16.71
N TYR A 41 6.08 -8.90 -17.20
CA TYR A 41 6.23 -10.10 -16.38
C TYR A 41 7.55 -10.12 -15.61
N PHE A 42 8.69 -10.04 -16.30
CA PHE A 42 9.99 -10.12 -15.66
C PHE A 42 10.31 -8.90 -14.79
N ARG A 43 9.75 -7.72 -15.08
CA ARG A 43 9.83 -6.58 -14.16
C ARG A 43 9.16 -6.91 -12.83
N ARG A 44 8.01 -7.59 -12.85
CA ARG A 44 7.32 -8.03 -11.63
C ARG A 44 8.18 -9.05 -10.87
N ILE A 45 8.58 -10.13 -11.54
CA ILE A 45 9.30 -11.25 -10.93
C ILE A 45 10.71 -10.86 -10.46
N PHE A 46 11.52 -10.20 -11.28
CA PHE A 46 12.89 -9.86 -10.88
C PHE A 46 12.94 -8.74 -9.83
N PHE A 47 12.06 -7.74 -9.91
CA PHE A 47 12.22 -6.50 -9.14
C PHE A 47 11.27 -6.36 -7.94
N LEU A 48 10.05 -6.91 -8.03
CA LEU A 48 9.01 -6.71 -7.01
C LEU A 48 8.66 -7.99 -6.24
N GLU A 49 8.73 -9.14 -6.90
CA GLU A 49 8.32 -10.46 -6.39
C GLU A 49 9.48 -11.45 -6.43
N ASN A 50 10.70 -10.96 -6.23
CA ASN A 50 11.91 -11.79 -6.29
C ASN A 50 11.89 -12.91 -5.24
N ASP A 51 12.05 -14.16 -5.67
CA ASP A 51 11.97 -15.35 -4.81
C ASP A 51 13.02 -15.40 -3.68
N PHE A 52 14.14 -14.68 -3.82
CA PHE A 52 15.14 -14.57 -2.74
C PHE A 52 14.70 -13.65 -1.61
N VAL A 53 13.56 -12.97 -1.75
CA VAL A 53 13.03 -12.04 -0.77
C VAL A 53 11.74 -12.61 -0.17
N PRO A 54 11.70 -12.91 1.14
CA PRO A 54 10.53 -13.51 1.77
C PRO A 54 9.46 -12.45 2.07
N TYR A 55 8.82 -11.93 1.02
CA TYR A 55 7.85 -10.83 1.12
C TYR A 55 6.66 -11.15 2.04
N THR A 56 6.28 -12.42 2.16
CA THR A 56 5.18 -12.86 3.03
C THR A 56 5.55 -12.95 4.52
N SER A 57 6.84 -12.78 4.86
CA SER A 57 7.31 -12.89 6.24
C SER A 57 7.08 -11.60 7.03
N VAL A 58 6.59 -11.74 8.26
CA VAL A 58 6.46 -10.66 9.24
C VAL A 58 7.85 -10.13 9.61
N LEU A 59 8.82 -11.00 9.87
CA LEU A 59 10.19 -10.60 10.19
C LEU A 59 10.78 -9.71 9.10
N PHE A 60 10.67 -10.13 7.85
CA PHE A 60 11.24 -9.38 6.74
C PHE A 60 10.49 -8.07 6.50
N GLN A 61 9.17 -8.07 6.69
CA GLN A 61 8.37 -6.87 6.63
C GLN A 61 8.80 -5.81 7.66
N GLU A 62 8.98 -6.21 8.91
CA GLU A 62 9.46 -5.35 10.00
C GLU A 62 10.87 -4.82 9.72
N LEU A 63 11.76 -5.69 9.20
CA LEU A 63 13.11 -5.31 8.79
C LEU A 63 13.09 -4.23 7.70
N ARG A 64 12.27 -4.44 6.66
CA ARG A 64 12.10 -3.51 5.55
C ARG A 64 11.54 -2.17 6.03
N PHE A 65 10.51 -2.20 6.88
CA PHE A 65 9.88 -0.99 7.42
C PHE A 65 10.88 -0.19 8.27
N THR A 66 11.63 -0.87 9.14
CA THR A 66 12.64 -0.27 10.00
C THR A 66 13.73 0.41 9.16
N TYR A 67 14.27 -0.28 8.16
CA TYR A 67 15.25 0.30 7.25
C TYR A 67 14.69 1.51 6.49
N HIS A 68 13.47 1.40 5.97
CA HIS A 68 12.83 2.49 5.24
C HIS A 68 12.67 3.72 6.12
N HIS A 69 12.19 3.55 7.35
CA HIS A 69 12.05 4.63 8.31
C HIS A 69 13.38 5.36 8.55
N PHE A 70 14.44 4.64 8.89
CA PHE A 70 15.73 5.28 9.14
C PHE A 70 16.39 5.84 7.88
N SER A 71 16.15 5.24 6.71
CA SER A 71 16.61 5.79 5.43
C SER A 71 15.98 7.14 5.14
N LYS A 72 14.70 7.34 5.52
CA LYS A 72 14.03 8.65 5.40
C LYS A 72 14.53 9.69 6.38
N LEU A 73 15.01 9.29 7.55
CA LEU A 73 15.60 10.20 8.53
C LEU A 73 17.05 10.55 8.20
N ASN A 74 17.88 9.53 7.96
CA ASN A 74 19.27 9.66 7.58
C ASN A 74 19.79 8.37 6.94
N GLU A 75 19.93 8.39 5.61
CA GLU A 75 20.41 7.26 4.81
C GLU A 75 21.79 6.73 5.24
N ASN A 76 22.69 7.59 5.72
CA ASN A 76 24.04 7.19 6.09
C ASN A 76 24.08 6.34 7.37
N THR A 77 23.08 6.46 8.24
CA THR A 77 22.97 5.70 9.48
C THR A 77 21.90 4.61 9.43
N ALA A 78 21.13 4.54 8.35
CA ALA A 78 19.95 3.68 8.26
C ALA A 78 20.26 2.20 8.47
N TYR A 79 21.36 1.74 7.88
CA TYR A 79 21.82 0.36 8.04
C TYR A 79 22.15 0.02 9.50
N ASP A 80 23.00 0.82 10.14
CA ASP A 80 23.46 0.56 11.50
C ASP A 80 22.30 0.63 12.50
N LYS A 81 21.39 1.60 12.34
CA LYS A 81 20.16 1.70 13.14
C LYS A 81 19.20 0.53 12.95
N THR A 82 19.12 -0.01 11.75
CA THR A 82 18.32 -1.21 11.49
C THR A 82 18.91 -2.43 12.17
N LEU A 83 20.24 -2.59 12.14
CA LEU A 83 20.94 -3.68 12.83
C LEU A 83 20.81 -3.61 14.35
N GLU A 84 20.86 -2.41 14.94
CA GLU A 84 20.63 -2.20 16.37
C GLU A 84 19.28 -2.79 16.83
N LEU A 85 18.26 -2.74 15.97
CA LEU A 85 16.91 -3.23 16.27
C LEU A 85 16.63 -4.67 15.82
N LEU A 86 17.58 -5.36 15.18
CA LEU A 86 17.34 -6.67 14.58
C LEU A 86 16.89 -7.74 15.59
N THR A 87 17.42 -7.70 16.81
CA THR A 87 17.00 -8.59 17.90
C THR A 87 15.55 -8.34 18.33
N GLN A 88 15.13 -7.07 18.35
CA GLN A 88 13.76 -6.69 18.69
C GLN A 88 12.80 -7.11 17.58
N ILE A 89 13.17 -6.89 16.31
CA ILE A 89 12.43 -7.36 15.13
C ILE A 89 12.20 -8.87 15.21
N ARG A 90 13.25 -9.66 15.53
CA ARG A 90 13.12 -11.11 15.74
C ARG A 90 12.17 -11.46 16.88
N THR A 91 12.16 -10.68 17.95
CA THR A 91 11.25 -10.90 19.09
C THR A 91 9.79 -10.67 18.71
N VAL A 92 9.50 -9.59 17.96
CA VAL A 92 8.16 -9.30 17.42
C VAL A 92 7.70 -10.44 16.52
N SER A 93 8.53 -10.84 15.56
CA SER A 93 8.22 -11.94 14.64
C SER A 93 7.96 -13.27 15.37
N LYS A 94 8.78 -13.64 16.36
CA LYS A 94 8.55 -14.85 17.19
C LYS A 94 7.20 -14.82 17.90
N ARG A 95 6.80 -13.67 18.43
CA ARG A 95 5.50 -13.50 19.06
C ARG A 95 4.37 -13.70 18.04
N ARG A 96 4.47 -13.05 16.87
CA ARG A 96 3.46 -13.19 15.79
C ARG A 96 3.36 -14.62 15.26
N LEU A 97 4.48 -15.33 15.15
CA LEU A 97 4.49 -16.75 14.81
C LEU A 97 3.79 -17.60 15.89
N THR A 98 4.03 -17.29 17.16
CA THR A 98 3.37 -18.00 18.28
C THR A 98 1.87 -17.78 18.26
N ASP A 99 1.43 -16.55 18.03
CA ASP A 99 0.02 -16.19 17.92
C ASP A 99 -0.63 -16.90 16.71
N ALA A 100 0.03 -16.93 15.55
CA ALA A 100 -0.44 -17.67 14.38
C ALA A 100 -0.57 -19.18 14.63
N GLN A 101 0.39 -19.80 15.32
CA GLN A 101 0.32 -21.23 15.66
C GLN A 101 -0.79 -21.57 16.65
N LYS A 102 -1.11 -20.66 17.58
CA LYS A 102 -2.26 -20.82 18.48
C LYS A 102 -3.57 -20.72 17.71
N TYR A 103 -3.68 -19.72 16.84
CA TYR A 103 -4.85 -19.54 15.98
C TYR A 103 -5.08 -20.76 15.07
N GLN A 104 -4.03 -21.29 14.46
CA GLN A 104 -4.06 -22.52 13.65
C GLN A 104 -4.60 -23.73 14.43
N LYS A 105 -4.35 -23.78 15.74
CA LYS A 105 -4.83 -24.86 16.64
C LYS A 105 -6.26 -24.64 17.15
N GLY A 106 -6.95 -23.59 16.69
CA GLY A 106 -8.34 -23.28 17.07
C GLY A 106 -8.50 -22.28 18.22
N ASP A 107 -7.41 -21.69 18.72
CA ASP A 107 -7.51 -20.60 19.69
C ASP A 107 -7.77 -19.26 18.97
N HIS A 108 -9.04 -18.95 18.74
CA HIS A 108 -9.43 -17.69 18.08
C HIS A 108 -9.47 -16.48 19.03
N SER A 109 -9.05 -16.63 20.30
CA SER A 109 -8.90 -15.49 21.22
C SER A 109 -7.63 -14.68 20.94
N VAL A 110 -6.66 -15.27 20.24
CA VAL A 110 -5.45 -14.57 19.79
C VAL A 110 -5.66 -13.92 18.43
N LEU A 111 -5.11 -12.71 18.29
CA LEU A 111 -5.11 -11.99 17.03
C LEU A 111 -3.86 -12.35 16.22
N ILE A 112 -4.08 -12.86 15.01
CA ILE A 112 -3.00 -13.07 14.03
C ILE A 112 -2.53 -11.72 13.47
N SER A 113 -1.29 -11.67 12.98
CA SER A 113 -0.74 -10.45 12.39
C SER A 113 -1.58 -9.98 11.19
N GLU A 114 -1.85 -8.68 11.11
CA GLU A 114 -2.49 -8.05 9.94
C GLU A 114 -1.76 -8.40 8.64
N TRP A 115 -0.44 -8.54 8.67
CA TRP A 115 0.35 -8.98 7.51
C TRP A 115 -0.04 -10.37 7.02
N TYR A 116 -0.36 -11.30 7.92
CA TYR A 116 -0.86 -12.62 7.52
C TYR A 116 -2.27 -12.55 6.95
N ILE A 117 -3.13 -11.72 7.54
CA ILE A 117 -4.50 -11.50 7.05
C ILE A 117 -4.46 -10.97 5.61
N GLU A 118 -3.65 -9.95 5.32
CA GLU A 118 -3.49 -9.40 3.97
C GLU A 118 -3.10 -10.46 2.93
N HIS A 119 -2.22 -11.41 3.30
CA HIS A 119 -1.78 -12.47 2.40
C HIS A 119 -2.81 -13.58 2.22
N ILE A 120 -3.60 -13.88 3.24
CA ILE A 120 -4.70 -14.85 3.19
C ILE A 120 -5.85 -14.29 2.35
N GLU A 121 -6.27 -13.05 2.61
CA GLU A 121 -7.39 -12.40 1.92
C GLU A 121 -7.09 -12.12 0.44
N SER A 122 -5.81 -11.94 0.09
CA SER A 122 -5.39 -11.79 -1.32
C SER A 122 -5.19 -13.12 -2.05
N GLU A 123 -5.58 -14.25 -1.44
CA GLU A 123 -5.43 -15.62 -1.96
C GLU A 123 -3.98 -15.95 -2.37
N LYS A 124 -2.99 -15.27 -1.78
CA LYS A 124 -1.57 -15.45 -2.12
C LYS A 124 -0.93 -16.61 -1.37
N ALA A 125 -1.40 -16.89 -0.15
CA ALA A 125 -0.86 -17.96 0.69
C ALA A 125 -1.87 -18.37 1.77
N GLY A 126 -1.84 -19.65 2.17
CA GLY A 126 -2.58 -20.14 3.33
C GLY A 126 -1.83 -19.88 4.66
N LEU A 127 -2.55 -19.88 5.78
CA LEU A 127 -1.95 -19.66 7.11
C LEU A 127 -0.82 -20.66 7.42
N ASP A 128 -0.98 -21.93 7.04
CA ASP A 128 0.03 -22.98 7.24
C ASP A 128 1.33 -22.67 6.51
N GLU A 129 1.22 -22.21 5.27
CA GLU A 129 2.36 -21.81 4.44
C GLU A 129 3.09 -20.61 5.06
N LEU A 130 2.33 -19.60 5.50
CA LEU A 130 2.88 -18.40 6.15
C LEU A 130 3.63 -18.75 7.44
N ILE A 131 3.10 -19.67 8.24
CA ILE A 131 3.77 -20.19 9.45
C ILE A 131 5.10 -20.86 9.11
N GLU A 132 5.14 -21.70 8.08
CA GLU A 132 6.36 -22.40 7.67
C GLU A 132 7.40 -21.45 7.07
N ILE A 133 6.97 -20.47 6.27
CA ILE A 133 7.85 -19.41 5.76
C ILE A 133 8.44 -18.63 6.94
N GLU A 134 7.62 -18.19 7.89
CA GLU A 134 8.11 -17.41 9.04
C GLU A 134 9.10 -18.22 9.89
N LYS A 135 8.83 -19.50 10.14
CA LYS A 135 9.78 -20.40 10.83
C LYS A 135 11.13 -20.47 10.13
N LYS A 136 11.14 -20.57 8.80
CA LYS A 136 12.38 -20.59 8.00
C LYS A 136 13.12 -19.26 8.12
N VAL A 137 12.41 -18.14 7.93
CA VAL A 137 13.01 -16.80 8.00
C VAL A 137 13.55 -16.47 9.39
N LEU A 138 12.86 -16.88 10.45
CA LEU A 138 13.34 -16.73 11.83
C LEU A 138 14.64 -17.49 12.12
N LYS A 139 14.90 -18.59 11.41
CA LYS A 139 16.15 -19.37 11.52
C LYS A 139 17.26 -18.84 10.62
N SER A 140 16.96 -17.94 9.68
CA SER A 140 17.95 -17.32 8.81
C SER A 140 18.97 -16.52 9.60
N THR A 141 20.22 -16.50 9.12
CA THR A 141 21.28 -15.65 9.66
C THR A 141 21.00 -14.18 9.37
N ASP A 142 21.65 -13.29 10.11
CA ASP A 142 21.53 -11.85 9.88
C ASP A 142 22.07 -11.49 8.48
N GLU A 143 23.11 -12.17 8.00
CA GLU A 143 23.63 -11.99 6.64
C GLU A 143 22.58 -12.31 5.58
N ASN A 144 21.79 -13.37 5.74
CA ASN A 144 20.75 -13.74 4.78
C ASN A 144 19.62 -12.71 4.78
N LEU A 145 19.22 -12.20 5.95
CA LEU A 145 18.18 -11.18 6.06
C LEU A 145 18.62 -9.86 5.43
N ILE A 146 19.87 -9.46 5.68
CA ILE A 146 20.47 -8.27 5.07
C ILE A 146 20.67 -8.46 3.57
N GLY A 147 21.02 -9.66 3.12
CA GLY A 147 21.08 -10.02 1.70
C GLY A 147 19.72 -9.86 1.02
N ALA A 148 18.66 -10.42 1.60
CA ALA A 148 17.29 -10.25 1.11
C ALA A 148 16.87 -8.77 1.08
N LEU A 149 17.26 -7.98 2.09
CA LEU A 149 17.01 -6.54 2.10
C LEU A 149 17.76 -5.82 0.97
N ALA A 150 19.01 -6.21 0.69
CA ALA A 150 19.79 -5.64 -0.41
C ALA A 150 19.15 -5.97 -1.77
N VAL A 151 18.71 -7.22 -1.99
CA VAL A 151 17.97 -7.64 -3.19
C VAL A 151 16.70 -6.82 -3.34
N HIS A 152 15.93 -6.63 -2.26
CA HIS A 152 14.73 -5.81 -2.26
C HIS A 152 15.00 -4.36 -2.71
N LEU A 153 16.03 -3.72 -2.13
CA LEU A 153 16.38 -2.33 -2.46
C LEU A 153 16.88 -2.19 -3.90
N ALA A 154 17.68 -3.14 -4.37
CA ALA A 154 18.14 -3.22 -5.76
C ALA A 154 16.95 -3.34 -6.73
N GLY A 155 16.03 -4.26 -6.45
CA GLY A 155 14.79 -4.43 -7.22
C GLY A 155 13.96 -3.16 -7.26
N ARG A 156 13.78 -2.47 -6.11
CA ARG A 156 13.05 -1.18 -6.07
C ARG A 156 13.71 -0.09 -6.92
N ARG A 157 15.04 -0.01 -6.92
CA ARG A 157 15.80 0.93 -7.77
C ARG A 157 15.59 0.63 -9.26
N LEU A 158 15.72 -0.63 -9.65
CA LEU A 158 15.47 -1.07 -11.03
C LEU A 158 14.03 -0.84 -11.46
N TYR A 159 13.06 -1.12 -10.59
CA TYR A 159 11.66 -0.85 -10.88
C TYR A 159 11.43 0.63 -11.20
N GLN A 160 12.03 1.55 -10.45
CA GLN A 160 11.92 2.99 -10.70
C GLN A 160 12.57 3.41 -12.03
N GLU A 161 13.70 2.81 -12.39
CA GLU A 161 14.41 3.05 -13.65
C GLU A 161 13.59 2.57 -14.86
N PHE A 162 13.19 1.30 -14.87
CA PHE A 162 12.47 0.68 -15.99
C PHE A 162 10.98 1.03 -16.04
N ARG A 163 10.41 1.54 -14.94
CA ARG A 163 9.08 2.17 -14.97
C ARG A 163 9.09 3.43 -15.83
N LYS A 164 10.12 4.28 -15.70
CA LYS A 164 10.26 5.51 -16.49
C LYS A 164 10.42 5.22 -17.99
N GLU A 165 11.16 4.17 -18.37
CA GLU A 165 11.29 3.76 -19.79
C GLU A 165 9.96 3.30 -20.41
N THR A 166 9.07 2.72 -19.60
CA THR A 166 7.72 2.32 -20.06
C THR A 166 6.79 3.54 -20.15
N GLU A 167 6.84 4.43 -19.15
CA GLU A 167 6.07 5.68 -19.13
C GLU A 167 6.51 6.66 -20.24
N ILE A 168 7.77 6.69 -20.66
CA ILE A 168 8.23 7.53 -21.80
C ILE A 168 7.63 7.06 -23.13
N LYS A 169 7.40 5.75 -23.32
CA LYS A 169 6.70 5.22 -24.50
C LYS A 169 5.18 5.34 -24.38
N GLU A 170 4.63 5.22 -23.18
CA GLU A 170 3.20 5.38 -22.90
C GLU A 170 2.75 6.85 -22.85
N ASN A 171 3.65 7.83 -22.68
CA ASN A 171 3.33 9.27 -22.75
C ASN A 171 3.04 9.78 -24.18
N GLN A 172 3.19 8.93 -25.21
CA GLN A 172 2.60 9.18 -26.54
C GLN A 172 1.18 8.60 -26.68
N VAL A 173 0.75 7.79 -25.72
CA VAL A 173 -0.65 7.41 -25.56
C VAL A 173 -1.27 8.50 -24.70
N LYS A 174 -2.26 9.22 -25.25
CA LYS A 174 -3.12 10.13 -24.49
C LYS A 174 -3.47 9.47 -23.16
N PRO A 175 -3.46 10.21 -22.03
CA PRO A 175 -3.78 9.63 -20.73
C PRO A 175 -5.02 8.78 -20.90
N THR A 176 -4.94 7.49 -20.57
CA THR A 176 -6.13 6.67 -20.43
C THR A 176 -7.00 7.42 -19.44
N GLN A 177 -7.97 8.15 -19.97
CA GLN A 177 -9.10 8.62 -19.19
C GLN A 177 -9.64 7.35 -18.57
N HIS A 178 -9.42 7.19 -17.26
CA HIS A 178 -10.27 6.31 -16.49
C HIS A 178 -11.69 6.77 -16.84
N ASN A 179 -12.44 5.93 -17.56
CA ASN A 179 -13.77 6.27 -18.07
C ASN A 179 -14.79 6.49 -16.93
N PHE A 180 -14.37 6.37 -15.67
CA PHE A 180 -15.13 6.79 -14.50
C PHE A 180 -14.93 8.30 -14.25
N LYS A 181 -15.68 9.12 -14.98
CA LYS A 181 -15.86 10.53 -14.59
C LYS A 181 -16.82 10.58 -13.41
N PHE A 182 -16.26 10.71 -12.21
CA PHE A 182 -17.04 11.04 -11.02
C PHE A 182 -17.33 12.54 -10.97
N THR A 183 -18.56 12.90 -10.63
CA THR A 183 -18.89 14.32 -10.40
C THR A 183 -18.24 14.81 -9.11
N ARG A 184 -18.08 16.13 -8.98
CA ARG A 184 -17.53 16.72 -7.76
C ARG A 184 -18.31 16.32 -6.50
N ASN A 185 -19.63 16.22 -6.61
CA ASN A 185 -20.49 15.83 -5.50
C ASN A 185 -20.31 14.35 -5.13
N GLU A 186 -20.15 13.46 -6.11
CA GLU A 186 -19.83 12.05 -5.85
C GLU A 186 -18.50 11.92 -5.10
N GLN A 187 -17.49 12.71 -5.47
CA GLN A 187 -16.19 12.73 -4.78
C GLN A 187 -16.29 13.27 -3.34
N ILE A 188 -17.06 14.35 -3.13
CA ILE A 188 -17.28 14.95 -1.81
C ILE A 188 -18.04 13.98 -0.91
N LEU A 189 -19.12 13.35 -1.40
CA LEU A 189 -19.88 12.36 -0.65
C LEU A 189 -19.03 11.15 -0.30
N SER A 190 -18.22 10.66 -1.25
CA SER A 190 -17.33 9.52 -1.02
C SER A 190 -16.34 9.81 0.12
N LEU A 191 -15.69 10.97 0.10
CA LEU A 191 -14.77 11.33 1.18
C LEU A 191 -15.52 11.57 2.50
N TYR A 192 -16.70 12.20 2.47
CA TYR A 192 -17.51 12.43 3.66
C TYR A 192 -17.83 11.13 4.40
N TYR A 193 -18.38 10.12 3.71
CA TYR A 193 -18.73 8.85 4.32
C TYR A 193 -17.52 8.05 4.77
N LEU A 194 -16.43 8.09 3.99
CA LEU A 194 -15.18 7.47 4.37
C LEU A 194 -14.64 8.05 5.70
N ILE A 195 -14.56 9.37 5.81
CA ILE A 195 -14.05 10.04 7.02
C ILE A 195 -14.99 9.82 8.22
N ARG A 196 -16.31 9.86 7.99
CA ARG A 196 -17.31 9.58 9.03
C ARG A 196 -17.21 8.14 9.55
N SER A 197 -16.85 7.18 8.71
CA SER A 197 -16.65 5.79 9.14
C SER A 197 -15.52 5.63 10.16
N PHE A 198 -14.49 6.49 10.09
CA PHE A 198 -13.41 6.54 11.09
C PHE A 198 -13.78 7.35 12.34
N GLY A 199 -15.05 7.71 12.54
CA GLY A 199 -15.50 8.51 13.69
C GLY A 199 -15.08 9.99 13.62
N ILE A 200 -14.47 10.42 12.51
CA ILE A 200 -14.07 11.81 12.33
C ILE A 200 -15.29 12.61 11.89
N ASN A 201 -15.62 13.64 12.67
CA ASN A 201 -16.67 14.57 12.32
C ASN A 201 -16.09 15.73 11.49
N PRO A 202 -16.35 15.81 10.17
CA PRO A 202 -15.83 16.90 9.34
C PRO A 202 -16.44 18.27 9.68
N TYR A 203 -17.51 18.32 10.48
CA TYR A 203 -18.09 19.55 11.02
C TYR A 203 -17.34 20.10 12.24
N GLN A 204 -16.56 19.28 12.94
CA GLN A 204 -15.78 19.67 14.13
C GLN A 204 -14.31 19.89 13.77
N ALA A 205 -13.56 20.56 14.65
CA ALA A 205 -12.25 21.20 14.43
C ALA A 205 -11.12 20.31 13.89
N CYS A 206 -11.26 19.83 12.65
CA CYS A 206 -10.21 19.25 11.85
C CYS A 206 -9.53 20.39 11.07
N ASP A 207 -8.19 20.39 11.05
CA ASP A 207 -7.41 21.34 10.26
C ASP A 207 -7.83 21.21 8.78
N ARG A 208 -8.52 22.25 8.29
CA ARG A 208 -9.13 22.27 6.94
C ARG A 208 -8.08 22.13 5.85
N THR A 209 -6.86 22.59 6.09
CA THR A 209 -5.74 22.48 5.15
C THR A 209 -5.21 21.05 5.08
N LYS A 210 -5.20 20.32 6.20
CA LYS A 210 -4.82 18.90 6.22
C LYS A 210 -5.88 18.02 5.57
N LEU A 211 -7.16 18.33 5.81
CA LEU A 211 -8.28 17.66 5.14
C LEU A 211 -8.26 17.89 3.62
N ALA A 212 -7.88 19.09 3.19
CA ALA A 212 -7.66 19.42 1.78
C ALA A 212 -6.53 18.60 1.16
N ALA A 213 -5.38 18.55 1.83
CA ALA A 213 -4.25 17.75 1.38
C ALA A 213 -4.62 16.27 1.28
N LEU A 214 -5.38 15.75 2.24
CA LEU A 214 -5.91 14.39 2.20
C LEU A 214 -6.87 14.18 1.03
N PHE A 215 -7.78 15.10 0.76
CA PHE A 215 -8.67 15.02 -0.42
C PHE A 215 -7.86 14.95 -1.72
N HIS A 216 -6.89 15.85 -1.91
CA HIS A 216 -6.04 15.86 -3.09
C HIS A 216 -5.20 14.58 -3.23
N LEU A 217 -4.69 14.08 -2.10
CA LEU A 217 -3.96 12.81 -2.03
C LEU A 217 -4.82 11.62 -2.45
N VAL A 218 -6.03 11.49 -1.88
CA VAL A 218 -6.94 10.37 -2.16
C VAL A 218 -7.46 10.42 -3.60
N MET A 219 -7.72 11.63 -4.12
CA MET A 219 -8.31 11.80 -5.45
C MET A 219 -7.29 11.90 -6.59
N GLY A 220 -6.00 11.81 -6.29
CA GLY A 220 -4.93 11.93 -7.29
C GLY A 220 -4.90 13.29 -8.01
N VAL A 221 -5.44 14.35 -7.39
CA VAL A 221 -5.46 15.69 -7.97
C VAL A 221 -4.14 16.40 -7.62
N PRO A 222 -3.32 16.81 -8.60
CA PRO A 222 -1.99 17.37 -8.35
C PRO A 222 -1.98 18.47 -7.28
N TYR A 223 -1.13 18.29 -6.28
CA TYR A 223 -0.91 19.21 -5.15
C TYR A 223 0.15 20.27 -5.50
N GLU A 224 0.14 20.78 -6.74
CA GLU A 224 1.25 21.63 -7.23
C GLU A 224 1.05 23.13 -6.95
N GLU A 225 -0.15 23.55 -6.58
CA GLU A 225 -0.44 24.96 -6.32
C GLU A 225 -1.12 25.14 -4.96
N LYS A 226 -0.33 25.39 -3.91
CA LYS A 226 -0.85 25.92 -2.62
C LYS A 226 -1.73 27.17 -2.82
N SER A 227 -1.57 27.90 -3.92
CA SER A 227 -2.41 29.05 -4.32
C SER A 227 -3.83 28.66 -4.77
N LYS A 228 -4.06 27.43 -5.24
CA LYS A 228 -5.39 26.88 -5.61
C LYS A 228 -6.14 26.22 -4.44
N LEU A 229 -5.51 26.07 -3.27
CA LEU A 229 -6.23 25.79 -2.01
C LEU A 229 -7.28 26.87 -1.67
N LYS A 230 -7.28 27.99 -2.40
CA LYS A 230 -8.36 29.00 -2.40
C LYS A 230 -9.69 28.48 -2.96
N ASP A 231 -9.77 27.28 -3.53
CA ASP A 231 -11.03 26.72 -4.01
C ASP A 231 -11.89 26.22 -2.83
N LEU A 232 -12.48 27.19 -2.13
CA LEU A 232 -13.32 27.07 -0.95
C LEU A 232 -14.56 26.17 -1.15
N ALA A 233 -14.90 25.85 -2.40
CA ALA A 233 -16.11 25.11 -2.76
C ALA A 233 -16.10 23.68 -2.21
N ILE A 234 -14.94 23.03 -2.20
CA ILE A 234 -14.76 21.64 -1.76
C ILE A 234 -14.97 21.53 -0.25
N TYR A 235 -14.38 22.46 0.50
CA TYR A 235 -14.47 22.50 1.96
C TYR A 235 -15.89 22.87 2.40
N LYS A 236 -16.50 23.85 1.74
CA LYS A 236 -17.91 24.18 1.94
C LYS A 236 -18.79 22.95 1.68
N GLY A 237 -18.48 22.19 0.63
CA GLY A 237 -19.17 20.94 0.30
C GLY A 237 -19.02 19.87 1.38
N LEU A 238 -17.81 19.56 1.85
CA LEU A 238 -17.58 18.58 2.92
C LEU A 238 -18.24 18.97 4.24
N SER A 239 -18.20 20.26 4.59
CA SER A 239 -18.86 20.80 5.78
C SER A 239 -20.39 20.88 5.69
N ARG A 240 -20.96 20.51 4.55
CA ARG A 240 -22.39 20.52 4.27
C ARG A 240 -22.86 19.21 3.65
N ALA A 241 -22.01 18.18 3.60
CA ALA A 241 -22.40 16.89 3.06
C ALA A 241 -23.19 16.13 4.15
N PRO A 242 -24.27 15.40 3.81
CA PRO A 242 -24.72 15.10 2.45
C PRO A 242 -25.53 16.21 1.76
N GLU A 243 -25.92 17.28 2.47
CA GLU A 243 -26.76 18.40 1.99
C GLU A 243 -26.11 19.28 0.90
N VAL A 244 -24.89 18.95 0.45
CA VAL A 244 -24.24 19.51 -0.74
C VAL A 244 -25.05 19.20 -2.01
N VAL A 245 -25.87 18.15 -1.97
CA VAL A 245 -26.86 17.80 -3.00
C VAL A 245 -28.25 18.09 -2.44
N LYS A 246 -28.87 19.17 -2.92
CA LYS A 246 -30.16 19.64 -2.40
C LYS A 246 -31.36 18.82 -2.88
N ASP A 247 -31.23 18.18 -4.03
CA ASP A 247 -32.29 17.36 -4.63
C ASP A 247 -32.17 15.92 -4.14
N SER A 248 -33.19 15.44 -3.43
CA SER A 248 -33.18 14.11 -2.78
C SER A 248 -33.06 12.97 -3.79
N ASN A 249 -33.66 13.10 -4.97
CA ASN A 249 -33.57 12.10 -6.04
C ASN A 249 -32.14 12.02 -6.62
N GLN A 250 -31.51 13.17 -6.83
CA GLN A 250 -30.13 13.27 -7.29
C GLN A 250 -29.14 12.78 -6.22
N LEU A 251 -29.39 13.08 -4.94
CA LEU A 251 -28.61 12.58 -3.82
C LEU A 251 -28.69 11.04 -3.78
N LEU A 252 -29.90 10.48 -3.84
CA LEU A 252 -30.13 9.03 -3.90
C LEU A 252 -29.38 8.37 -5.05
N LYS A 253 -29.39 8.99 -6.25
CA LYS A 253 -28.64 8.50 -7.41
C LYS A 253 -27.13 8.48 -7.15
N TYR A 254 -26.59 9.52 -6.55
CA TYR A 254 -25.16 9.56 -6.20
C TYR A 254 -24.81 8.55 -5.12
N LEU A 255 -25.61 8.43 -4.06
CA LEU A 255 -25.40 7.47 -2.98
C LEU A 255 -25.38 6.03 -3.51
N LYS A 256 -26.39 5.65 -4.32
CA LYS A 256 -26.43 4.31 -4.96
C LYS A 256 -25.20 4.04 -5.82
N LYS A 257 -24.72 5.05 -6.55
CA LYS A 257 -23.53 4.92 -7.40
C LYS A 257 -22.25 4.75 -6.57
N ILE A 258 -22.02 5.59 -5.56
CA ILE A 258 -20.79 5.51 -4.75
C ILE A 258 -20.78 4.27 -3.85
N ARG A 259 -21.97 3.83 -3.37
CA ARG A 259 -22.15 2.64 -2.53
C ARG A 259 -21.54 1.40 -3.19
N THR A 260 -21.76 1.19 -4.48
CA THR A 260 -21.25 0.03 -5.21
C THR A 260 -19.74 -0.12 -5.07
N TYR A 261 -18.99 1.00 -5.18
CA TYR A 261 -17.54 0.97 -5.07
C TYR A 261 -17.07 0.66 -3.64
N PHE A 262 -17.74 1.19 -2.61
CA PHE A 262 -17.39 0.87 -1.23
C PHE A 262 -17.76 -0.57 -0.85
N PHE A 263 -18.85 -1.10 -1.41
CA PHE A 263 -19.24 -2.50 -1.24
C PHE A 263 -18.24 -3.45 -1.90
N GLU A 264 -17.88 -3.20 -3.16
CA GLU A 264 -16.86 -3.99 -3.88
C GLU A 264 -15.48 -3.93 -3.21
N ALA A 265 -15.14 -2.81 -2.58
CA ALA A 265 -13.90 -2.63 -1.84
C ALA A 265 -13.99 -3.03 -0.35
N ASN A 266 -15.08 -3.68 0.08
CA ASN A 266 -15.31 -4.21 1.43
C ASN A 266 -15.24 -3.17 2.58
N PHE A 267 -15.60 -1.91 2.32
CA PHE A 267 -15.71 -0.86 3.33
C PHE A 267 -17.07 -0.91 4.04
N ILE A 268 -17.32 -1.97 4.81
CA ILE A 268 -18.63 -2.27 5.43
C ILE A 268 -19.19 -1.08 6.22
N GLN A 269 -18.38 -0.43 7.06
CA GLN A 269 -18.81 0.73 7.86
C GLN A 269 -19.22 1.94 7.02
N VAL A 270 -18.60 2.13 5.85
CA VAL A 270 -18.95 3.19 4.91
C VAL A 270 -20.28 2.85 4.22
N VAL A 271 -20.45 1.59 3.82
CA VAL A 271 -21.70 1.09 3.22
C VAL A 271 -22.86 1.26 4.19
N ASP A 272 -22.71 0.91 5.47
CA ASP A 272 -23.75 1.08 6.50
C ASP A 272 -24.19 2.53 6.67
N LEU A 273 -23.23 3.47 6.61
CA LEU A 273 -23.54 4.90 6.70
C LEU A 273 -24.29 5.41 5.45
N ILE A 274 -23.92 4.91 4.27
CA ILE A 274 -24.60 5.24 3.02
C ILE A 274 -26.01 4.64 3.00
N ASP A 275 -26.19 3.41 3.49
CA ASP A 275 -27.49 2.73 3.51
C ASP A 275 -28.49 3.45 4.43
N LYS A 276 -28.04 3.88 5.61
CA LYS A 276 -28.83 4.75 6.50
C LYS A 276 -29.27 6.05 5.81
N GLU A 277 -28.41 6.64 5.00
CA GLU A 277 -28.74 7.85 4.24
C GLU A 277 -29.74 7.56 3.10
N ILE A 278 -29.56 6.45 2.38
CA ILE A 278 -30.46 6.01 1.31
C ILE A 278 -31.88 5.77 1.87
N GLU A 279 -31.99 5.13 3.03
CA GLU A 279 -33.26 4.94 3.73
C GLU A 279 -33.92 6.27 4.08
N ARG A 280 -33.15 7.24 4.60
CA ARG A 280 -33.64 8.59 4.91
C ARG A 280 -34.18 9.29 3.65
N CYS A 281 -33.40 9.30 2.57
CA CYS A 281 -33.79 9.94 1.31
C CYS A 281 -35.07 9.33 0.71
N THR A 282 -35.24 8.02 0.87
CA THR A 282 -36.40 7.28 0.33
C THR A 282 -37.68 7.62 1.11
N ARG A 283 -37.60 7.72 2.44
CA ARG A 283 -38.74 8.11 3.30
C ARG A 283 -39.17 9.57 3.12
N GLU A 284 -38.26 10.45 2.73
CA GLU A 284 -38.55 11.88 2.47
C GLU A 284 -39.11 12.14 1.06
N SER A 285 -39.09 11.13 0.18
CA SER A 285 -39.58 11.21 -1.20
C SER A 285 -40.97 10.57 -1.41
N GLU A 286 -41.53 9.98 -0.34
CA GLU A 286 -42.92 9.49 -0.23
C GLU A 286 -43.83 10.57 0.36
#